data_AF-A0AA88Q739-F1
#
_entry.id   AF-A0AA88Q739-F1
#
_cell.length_a   1.000
_cell.length_b   1.000
_cell.length_c   1.000
_cell.angle_alpha   90.00
_cell.angle_beta   90.00
_cell.angle_gamma   90.00
#
_symmetry.space_group_name_H-M   'P 1'
#
loop_
_entity.id
_entity.type
_entity.pdbx_description
1 polymer ?
#
loop_
_entity_poly.entity_id
_entity_poly.type
_entity_poly.pdbx_seq_one_letter_code
_entity_poly.pdbx_strand_id
1 'polypeptide(L)'
;MSQAAAQRTEKQKQLKETQKTFQQRIQQREKDVQQLRETVESHKRSAQTAVEDSERIFTELIRSIERSRSELIRLIRDQEKAAVSRAEGRLERLEQEINDLRRRDAELEQLSHTQDHIQFLQSFQSLSAPPESTDGNDKPFSSLSSDDLRESVHQLRDKLEDFCKEELKKISDRVTFTNIVPRTRKDFLQYSHQLTLDLNTV
;
A
#
# COMPACT_ATOMS: atom_id res chain seq x y z
N MET A 1 72.93 -0.45 -54.10
CA MET A 1 72.28 -0.66 -52.80
C MET A 1 71.94 -2.14 -52.66
N SER A 2 72.14 -2.77 -51.50
CA SER A 2 71.80 -4.19 -51.31
C SER A 2 70.30 -4.40 -51.16
N GLN A 3 69.81 -5.58 -51.52
CA GLN A 3 68.39 -5.97 -51.40
C GLN A 3 67.84 -5.78 -49.97
N ALA A 4 68.70 -5.97 -48.95
CA ALA A 4 68.37 -5.73 -47.54
C ALA A 4 68.12 -4.24 -47.21
N ALA A 5 68.87 -3.31 -47.81
CA ALA A 5 68.68 -1.88 -47.58
C ALA A 5 67.36 -1.35 -48.18
N ALA A 6 66.97 -1.88 -49.34
CA ALA A 6 65.67 -1.57 -49.96
C ALA A 6 64.51 -2.11 -49.11
N GLN A 7 64.58 -3.36 -48.64
CA GLN A 7 63.57 -3.94 -47.74
C GLN A 7 63.42 -3.18 -46.42
N ARG A 8 64.54 -2.77 -45.80
CA ARG A 8 64.51 -1.95 -44.58
C ARG A 8 63.79 -0.63 -44.81
N THR A 9 64.04 0.04 -45.94
CA THR A 9 63.41 1.33 -46.26
C THR A 9 61.90 1.19 -46.38
N GLU A 10 61.44 0.15 -47.08
CA GLU A 10 60.01 -0.17 -47.20
C GLU A 10 59.38 -0.50 -45.84
N LYS A 11 60.03 -1.33 -45.02
CA LYS A 11 59.56 -1.65 -43.66
C LYS A 11 59.52 -0.41 -42.75
N GLN A 12 60.44 0.53 -42.93
CA GLN A 12 60.47 1.77 -42.15
C GLN A 12 59.33 2.73 -42.54
N LYS A 13 58.89 2.70 -43.81
CA LYS A 13 57.67 3.41 -44.24
C LYS A 13 56.42 2.77 -43.63
N GLN A 14 56.28 1.44 -43.74
CA GLN A 14 55.17 0.68 -43.14
C GLN A 14 55.08 0.90 -41.63
N LEU A 15 56.21 0.96 -40.92
CA LEU A 15 56.26 1.24 -39.49
C LEU A 15 55.66 2.61 -39.15
N LYS A 16 56.02 3.66 -39.89
CA LYS A 16 55.48 5.01 -39.68
C LYS A 16 53.98 5.08 -39.95
N GLU A 17 53.51 4.42 -41.01
CA GLU A 17 52.07 4.34 -41.33
C GLU A 17 51.31 3.60 -40.22
N THR A 18 51.81 2.45 -39.77
CA THR A 18 51.24 1.67 -38.67
C THR A 18 51.17 2.48 -37.38
N GLN A 19 52.24 3.20 -37.06
CA GLN A 19 52.31 4.05 -35.86
C GLN A 19 51.26 5.17 -35.91
N LYS A 20 51.06 5.81 -37.07
CA LYS A 20 50.01 6.83 -37.27
C LYS A 20 48.61 6.23 -37.11
N THR A 21 48.37 5.04 -37.66
CA THR A 21 47.09 4.32 -37.49
C THR A 21 46.83 3.98 -36.03
N PHE A 22 47.84 3.54 -35.28
CA PHE A 22 47.69 3.26 -33.85
C PHE A 22 47.39 4.51 -33.04
N GLN A 23 48.08 5.63 -33.30
CA GLN A 23 47.79 6.90 -32.62
C GLN A 23 46.35 7.37 -32.85
N GLN A 24 45.84 7.26 -34.08
CA GLN A 24 44.44 7.58 -34.37
C GLN A 24 43.46 6.67 -33.64
N ARG A 25 43.73 5.35 -33.58
CA ARG A 25 42.90 4.40 -32.84
C ARG A 25 42.92 4.67 -31.34
N ILE A 26 44.08 5.01 -30.77
CA ILE A 26 44.19 5.38 -29.36
C ILE A 26 43.31 6.59 -29.04
N GLN A 27 43.42 7.67 -29.82
CA GLN A 27 42.59 8.87 -29.63
C GLN A 27 41.09 8.58 -29.75
N GLN A 28 40.69 7.71 -30.68
CA GLN A 28 39.29 7.30 -30.80
C GLN A 28 38.85 6.50 -29.56
N ARG A 29 39.66 5.55 -29.09
CA ARG A 29 39.33 4.76 -27.90
C ARG A 29 39.28 5.60 -26.62
N GLU A 30 40.13 6.61 -26.49
CA GLU A 30 40.06 7.56 -25.37
C GLU A 30 38.73 8.32 -25.36
N LYS A 31 38.24 8.75 -26.53
CA LYS A 31 36.90 9.36 -26.67
C LYS A 31 35.77 8.38 -26.33
N ASP A 32 35.86 7.15 -26.86
CA ASP A 32 34.86 6.10 -26.58
C ASP A 32 34.78 5.83 -25.06
N VAL A 33 35.93 5.76 -24.37
CA VAL A 33 36.01 5.56 -22.92
C VAL A 33 35.36 6.72 -22.16
N GLN A 34 35.61 7.96 -22.58
CA GLN A 34 35.02 9.13 -21.92
C GLN A 34 33.49 9.14 -22.07
N GLN A 35 32.98 8.89 -23.29
CA GLN A 35 31.54 8.81 -23.54
C GLN A 35 30.88 7.67 -22.76
N LEU A 36 31.54 6.51 -22.66
CA LEU A 36 31.04 5.38 -21.89
C LEU A 36 30.98 5.70 -20.39
N ARG A 37 32.00 6.39 -19.84
CA ARG A 37 31.99 6.84 -18.44
C ARG A 37 30.81 7.76 -18.16
N GLU A 38 30.57 8.74 -19.01
CA GLU A 38 29.43 9.67 -18.88
C GLU A 38 28.08 8.94 -18.95
N THR A 39 27.95 7.99 -19.87
CA THR A 39 26.74 7.16 -20.03
C THR A 39 26.49 6.32 -18.79
N VAL A 40 27.53 5.68 -18.24
CA VAL A 40 27.43 4.87 -17.02
C VAL A 40 27.01 5.72 -15.83
N GLU A 41 27.63 6.90 -15.64
CA GLU A 41 27.28 7.79 -14.53
C GLU A 41 25.88 8.40 -14.68
N SER A 42 25.43 8.66 -15.91
CA SER A 42 24.05 9.06 -16.20
C SER A 42 23.07 7.95 -15.83
N HIS A 43 23.35 6.70 -16.24
CA HIS A 43 22.49 5.56 -15.93
C HIS A 43 22.40 5.28 -14.42
N LYS A 44 23.52 5.36 -13.70
CA LYS A 44 23.55 5.24 -12.22
C LYS A 44 22.66 6.28 -11.56
N ARG A 45 22.79 7.55 -11.96
CA ARG A 45 21.96 8.65 -11.44
C ARG A 45 20.48 8.41 -11.71
N SER A 46 20.12 8.04 -12.94
CA SER A 46 18.72 7.73 -13.28
C SER A 46 18.16 6.56 -12.48
N ALA A 47 18.95 5.50 -12.27
CA ALA A 47 18.55 4.36 -11.44
C ALA A 47 18.32 4.77 -9.98
N GLN A 48 19.23 5.58 -9.42
CA GLN A 48 19.11 6.10 -8.07
C GLN A 48 17.85 6.97 -7.90
N THR A 49 17.60 7.89 -8.82
CA THR A 49 16.37 8.71 -8.82
C THR A 49 15.11 7.85 -8.89
N ALA A 50 15.10 6.82 -9.74
CA ALA A 50 13.95 5.90 -9.83
C ALA A 50 13.69 5.15 -8.51
N VAL A 51 14.75 4.78 -7.77
CA VAL A 51 14.64 4.17 -6.44
C VAL A 51 14.05 5.16 -5.44
N GLU A 52 14.62 6.37 -5.34
CA GLU A 52 14.17 7.41 -4.41
C GLU A 52 12.70 7.80 -4.65
N ASP A 53 12.30 7.97 -5.91
CA ASP A 53 10.92 8.25 -6.27
C ASP A 53 9.98 7.09 -5.89
N SER A 54 10.41 5.85 -6.11
CA SER A 54 9.64 4.66 -5.73
C SER A 54 9.44 4.59 -4.22
N GLU A 55 10.51 4.79 -3.43
CA GLU A 55 10.45 4.80 -1.97
C GLU A 55 9.51 5.89 -1.45
N ARG A 56 9.56 7.09 -2.03
CA ARG A 56 8.66 8.19 -1.69
C ARG A 56 7.20 7.83 -1.95
N ILE A 57 6.89 7.30 -3.14
CA ILE A 57 5.52 6.92 -3.52
C ILE A 57 4.98 5.83 -2.59
N PHE A 58 5.75 4.77 -2.33
CA PHE A 58 5.32 3.72 -1.41
C PHE A 58 5.13 4.23 0.02
N THR A 59 5.96 5.16 0.48
CA THR A 59 5.78 5.82 1.78
C THR A 59 4.46 6.59 1.86
N GLU A 60 4.07 7.32 0.80
CA GLU A 60 2.79 8.03 0.73
C GLU A 60 1.59 7.08 0.71
N LEU A 61 1.71 5.94 0.02
CA LEU A 61 0.70 4.89 0.01
C LEU A 61 0.51 4.27 1.40
N ILE A 62 1.60 3.92 2.09
CA ILE A 62 1.55 3.39 3.47
C ILE A 62 0.82 4.37 4.39
N ARG A 63 1.19 5.66 4.36
CA ARG A 63 0.53 6.70 5.17
C ARG A 63 -0.97 6.82 4.86
N SER A 64 -1.36 6.62 3.61
CA SER A 64 -2.77 6.68 3.21
C SER A 64 -3.55 5.48 3.75
N ILE A 65 -2.96 4.27 3.71
CA ILE A 65 -3.54 3.06 4.32
C ILE A 65 -3.67 3.21 5.84
N GLU A 66 -2.66 3.77 6.51
CA GLU A 66 -2.70 4.04 7.96
C GLU A 66 -3.80 5.04 8.34
N ARG A 67 -4.02 6.08 7.53
CA ARG A 67 -5.13 7.02 7.69
C ARG A 67 -6.47 6.31 7.56
N SER A 68 -6.69 5.54 6.49
CA SER A 68 -7.93 4.78 6.31
C SER A 68 -8.18 3.76 7.43
N ARG A 69 -7.13 3.09 7.92
CA ARG A 69 -7.22 2.21 9.10
C ARG A 69 -7.73 2.97 10.32
N SER A 70 -7.17 4.15 10.58
CA SER A 70 -7.53 4.98 11.74
C SER A 70 -8.98 5.47 11.65
N GLU A 71 -9.41 5.89 10.46
CA GLU A 71 -10.80 6.30 10.20
C GLU A 71 -11.79 5.16 10.43
N LEU A 72 -11.49 3.96 9.92
CA LEU A 72 -12.34 2.79 10.10
C LEU A 72 -12.46 2.39 11.58
N ILE A 73 -11.34 2.35 12.31
CA ILE A 73 -11.36 2.05 13.76
C ILE A 73 -12.19 3.09 14.51
N ARG A 74 -12.01 4.38 14.20
CA ARG A 74 -12.79 5.46 14.81
C ARG A 74 -14.28 5.28 14.56
N LEU A 75 -14.69 5.00 13.31
CA LEU A 75 -16.09 4.76 12.96
C LEU A 75 -16.71 3.64 13.80
N ILE A 76 -16.00 2.52 13.97
CA ILE A 76 -16.46 1.38 14.77
C ILE A 76 -16.66 1.81 16.24
N ARG A 77 -15.69 2.54 16.82
CA ARG A 77 -15.75 3.00 18.22
C ARG A 77 -16.83 4.04 18.45
N ASP A 78 -17.04 4.96 17.51
CA ASP A 78 -18.11 5.96 17.59
C ASP A 78 -19.48 5.29 17.56
N GLN A 79 -19.66 4.28 16.69
CA GLN A 79 -20.90 3.51 16.62
C GLN A 79 -21.14 2.66 17.88
N GLU A 80 -20.10 2.00 18.39
CA GLU A 80 -20.14 1.26 19.66
C GLU A 80 -20.58 2.20 20.79
N LYS A 81 -19.91 3.34 20.96
CA LYS A 81 -20.23 4.33 22.00
C LYS A 81 -21.67 4.82 21.88
N ALA A 82 -22.12 5.17 20.68
CA ALA A 82 -23.48 5.64 20.45
C ALA A 82 -24.54 4.56 20.69
N ALA A 83 -24.21 3.28 20.47
CA ALA A 83 -25.08 2.17 20.81
C ALA A 83 -25.13 1.99 22.34
N VAL A 84 -23.98 1.87 22.99
CA VAL A 84 -23.87 1.68 24.45
C VAL A 84 -24.61 2.78 25.21
N SER A 85 -24.38 4.06 24.89
CA SER A 85 -25.07 5.16 25.56
C SER A 85 -26.59 5.13 25.39
N ARG A 86 -27.09 4.60 24.25
CA ARG A 86 -28.53 4.39 24.05
C ARG A 86 -29.07 3.24 24.91
N ALA A 87 -28.32 2.14 25.01
CA ALA A 87 -28.70 1.03 25.89
C ALA A 87 -28.70 1.44 27.37
N GLU A 88 -27.66 2.14 27.83
CA GLU A 88 -27.55 2.63 29.20
C GLU A 88 -28.71 3.56 29.56
N GLY A 89 -29.05 4.52 28.68
CA GLY A 89 -30.20 5.41 28.91
C GLY A 89 -31.54 4.67 28.94
N ARG A 90 -31.70 3.58 28.17
CA ARG A 90 -32.90 2.73 28.24
C ARG A 90 -32.93 1.91 29.53
N LEU A 91 -31.78 1.37 29.94
CA LEU A 91 -31.64 0.61 31.18
C LEU A 91 -32.01 1.48 32.39
N GLU A 92 -31.51 2.72 32.46
CA GLU A 92 -31.85 3.66 33.53
C GLU A 92 -33.36 3.96 33.59
N ARG A 93 -34.01 4.18 32.43
CA ARG A 93 -35.47 4.37 32.37
C ARG A 93 -36.24 3.16 32.88
N LEU A 94 -35.83 1.95 32.48
CA LEU A 94 -36.46 0.71 32.94
C LEU A 94 -36.28 0.50 34.45
N GLU A 95 -35.11 0.82 35.00
CA GLU A 95 -34.87 0.77 36.45
C GLU A 95 -35.77 1.75 37.22
N GLN A 96 -35.97 2.96 36.70
CA GLN A 96 -36.90 3.95 37.26
C GLN A 96 -38.34 3.44 37.21
N GLU A 97 -38.78 2.92 36.07
CA GLU A 97 -40.13 2.36 35.90
C GLU A 97 -40.39 1.19 36.86
N ILE A 98 -39.42 0.27 37.02
CA ILE A 98 -39.52 -0.83 37.98
C ILE A 98 -39.66 -0.29 39.42
N ASN A 99 -38.91 0.74 39.80
CA ASN A 99 -38.99 1.31 41.14
C ASN A 99 -40.33 2.02 41.38
N ASP A 100 -40.85 2.74 40.39
CA ASP A 100 -42.18 3.36 40.47
C ASP A 100 -43.30 2.33 40.55
N LEU A 101 -43.20 1.24 39.78
CA LEU A 101 -44.15 0.13 39.84
C LEU A 101 -44.09 -0.55 41.20
N ARG A 102 -42.90 -0.85 41.75
CA ARG A 102 -42.75 -1.41 43.11
C ARG A 102 -43.35 -0.51 44.18
N ARG A 103 -43.19 0.81 44.06
CA ARG A 103 -43.81 1.77 44.99
C ARG A 103 -45.33 1.70 44.91
N ARG A 104 -45.91 1.78 43.70
CA ARG A 104 -47.37 1.71 43.52
C ARG A 104 -47.95 0.37 43.96
N ASP A 105 -47.24 -0.73 43.72
CA ASP A 105 -47.61 -2.07 44.17
C ASP A 105 -47.72 -2.14 45.70
N ALA A 106 -46.72 -1.61 46.41
CA ALA A 106 -46.76 -1.51 47.87
C ALA A 106 -47.89 -0.60 48.39
N GLU A 107 -48.18 0.51 47.72
CA GLU A 107 -49.30 1.41 48.05
C GLU A 107 -50.67 0.73 47.82
N LEU A 108 -50.80 -0.06 46.75
CA LEU A 108 -52.01 -0.85 46.48
C LEU A 108 -52.21 -1.95 47.54
N GLU A 109 -51.13 -2.61 47.96
CA GLU A 109 -51.18 -3.57 49.06
C GLU A 109 -51.61 -2.92 50.37
N GLN A 110 -51.14 -1.71 50.70
CA GLN A 110 -51.62 -0.98 51.88
C GLN A 110 -53.11 -0.60 51.76
N LEU A 111 -53.51 -0.14 50.57
CA LEU A 111 -54.89 0.28 50.31
C LEU A 111 -55.88 -0.89 50.45
N SER A 112 -55.50 -2.12 50.09
CA SER A 112 -56.34 -3.32 50.20
C SER A 112 -56.76 -3.63 51.65
N HIS A 113 -56.00 -3.14 52.64
CA HIS A 113 -56.28 -3.30 54.06
C HIS A 113 -57.07 -2.13 54.68
N THR A 114 -57.44 -1.12 53.88
CA THR A 114 -58.15 0.08 54.37
C THR A 114 -59.66 -0.17 54.51
N GLN A 115 -60.23 0.18 55.67
CA GLN A 115 -61.67 -0.01 55.94
C GLN A 115 -62.55 1.17 55.44
N ASP A 116 -61.97 2.35 55.23
CA ASP A 116 -62.69 3.52 54.70
C ASP A 116 -62.94 3.35 53.19
N HIS A 117 -64.20 3.09 52.85
CA HIS A 117 -64.63 2.84 51.47
C HIS A 117 -64.50 4.05 50.55
N ILE A 118 -64.60 5.29 51.07
CA ILE A 118 -64.46 6.50 50.26
C ILE A 118 -62.97 6.71 49.92
N GLN A 119 -62.10 6.58 50.91
CA GLN A 119 -60.65 6.68 50.72
C GLN A 119 -60.14 5.58 49.78
N PHE A 120 -60.67 4.36 49.89
CA PHE A 120 -60.37 3.26 48.98
C PHE A 120 -60.65 3.62 47.52
N LEU A 121 -61.88 4.06 47.22
CA LEU A 121 -62.31 4.38 45.86
C LEU A 121 -61.48 5.53 45.25
N GLN A 122 -61.19 6.58 46.03
CA GLN A 122 -60.40 7.72 45.57
C GLN A 122 -58.92 7.37 45.29
N SER A 123 -58.30 6.60 46.19
CA SER A 123 -56.89 6.23 46.06
C SER A 123 -56.68 5.20 44.95
N PHE A 124 -57.60 4.23 44.81
CA PHE A 124 -57.53 3.21 43.77
C PHE A 124 -57.61 3.83 42.37
N GLN A 125 -58.51 4.80 42.16
CA GLN A 125 -58.62 5.50 40.88
C GLN A 125 -57.29 6.17 40.48
N SER A 126 -56.55 6.71 41.45
CA SER A 126 -55.27 7.38 41.20
C SER A 126 -54.11 6.39 40.96
N LEU A 127 -54.11 5.25 41.66
CA LEU A 127 -53.04 4.24 41.58
C LEU A 127 -53.18 3.27 40.40
N SER A 128 -54.40 3.06 39.93
CA SER A 128 -54.73 2.13 38.84
C SER A 128 -54.29 2.61 37.44
N ALA A 129 -53.92 3.89 37.30
CA ALA A 129 -53.41 4.42 36.05
C ALA A 129 -51.95 3.94 35.83
N PRO A 130 -51.64 3.31 34.69
CA PRO A 130 -50.26 2.95 34.37
C PRO A 130 -49.38 4.21 34.37
N PRO A 131 -48.12 4.13 34.84
CA PRO A 131 -47.16 5.18 34.53
C PRO A 131 -47.07 5.39 33.03
N GLU A 132 -46.84 6.63 32.58
CA GLU A 132 -46.62 6.94 31.17
C GLU A 132 -45.41 6.15 30.67
N SER A 133 -45.66 5.04 29.94
CA SER A 133 -44.59 4.28 29.31
C SER A 133 -44.06 5.10 28.14
N THR A 134 -42.82 5.60 28.24
CA THR A 134 -42.17 6.34 27.15
C THR A 134 -41.63 5.41 26.04
N ASP A 135 -41.86 4.10 26.13
CA ASP A 135 -41.16 3.05 25.35
C ASP A 135 -41.72 2.85 23.92
N GLY A 136 -42.68 3.67 23.46
CA GLY A 136 -43.39 3.48 22.20
C GLY A 136 -42.57 3.62 20.91
N ASN A 137 -41.26 3.90 20.98
CA ASN A 137 -40.44 4.17 19.79
C ASN A 137 -38.99 3.65 19.85
N ASP A 138 -38.66 2.76 20.80
CA ASP A 138 -37.31 2.22 20.90
C ASP A 138 -37.05 1.22 19.75
N LYS A 139 -36.51 1.77 18.65
CA LYS A 139 -36.11 1.01 17.46
C LYS A 139 -35.20 -0.15 17.88
N PRO A 140 -35.40 -1.37 17.35
CA PRO A 140 -34.58 -2.51 17.71
C PRO A 140 -33.10 -2.19 17.56
N PHE A 141 -32.35 -2.58 18.58
CA PHE A 141 -30.92 -2.42 18.66
C PHE A 141 -30.27 -3.12 17.46
N SER A 142 -29.92 -2.38 16.41
CA SER A 142 -29.22 -2.96 15.27
C SER A 142 -27.75 -3.12 15.67
N SER A 143 -27.39 -4.31 16.16
CA SER A 143 -26.01 -4.67 16.35
C SER A 143 -25.31 -4.66 14.98
N LEU A 144 -24.21 -3.93 14.85
CA LEU A 144 -23.28 -4.13 13.74
C LEU A 144 -22.91 -5.63 13.70
N SER A 145 -23.18 -6.31 12.59
CA SER A 145 -22.71 -7.68 12.40
C SER A 145 -21.18 -7.64 12.33
N SER A 146 -20.53 -8.17 13.38
CA SER A 146 -19.07 -8.26 13.41
C SER A 146 -18.52 -9.12 12.28
N ASP A 147 -19.33 -10.06 11.77
CA ASP A 147 -18.93 -10.96 10.70
C ASP A 147 -18.95 -10.24 9.34
N ASP A 148 -20.00 -9.47 9.04
CA ASP A 148 -20.12 -8.70 7.78
C ASP A 148 -19.00 -7.66 7.64
N LEU A 149 -18.67 -6.99 8.76
CA LEU A 149 -17.57 -6.03 8.81
C LEU A 149 -16.22 -6.70 8.58
N ARG A 150 -15.98 -7.84 9.25
CA ARG A 150 -14.75 -8.62 9.10
C ARG A 150 -14.60 -9.09 7.66
N GLU A 151 -15.67 -9.61 7.06
CA GLU A 151 -15.68 -10.03 5.66
C GLU A 151 -15.36 -8.86 4.72
N SER A 152 -15.99 -7.69 4.94
CA SER A 152 -15.72 -6.49 4.15
C SER A 152 -14.24 -6.05 4.22
N VAL A 153 -13.62 -6.14 5.40
CA VAL A 153 -12.19 -5.84 5.58
C VAL A 153 -11.30 -6.87 4.89
N HIS A 154 -11.66 -8.16 4.93
CA HIS A 154 -10.95 -9.19 4.17
C HIS A 154 -11.03 -8.95 2.66
N GLN A 155 -12.22 -8.65 2.14
CA GLN A 155 -12.39 -8.33 0.72
C GLN A 155 -11.58 -7.10 0.30
N LEU A 156 -11.49 -6.08 1.16
CA LEU A 156 -10.63 -4.91 0.91
C LEU A 156 -9.15 -5.31 0.82
N ARG A 157 -8.67 -6.14 1.76
CA ARG A 157 -7.29 -6.64 1.77
C ARG A 157 -6.99 -7.40 0.49
N ASP A 158 -7.84 -8.36 0.12
CA ASP A 158 -7.62 -9.24 -1.03
C ASP A 158 -7.55 -8.43 -2.33
N LYS A 159 -8.49 -7.49 -2.53
CA LYS A 159 -8.47 -6.58 -3.68
C LYS A 159 -7.20 -5.73 -3.76
N LEU A 160 -6.74 -5.21 -2.62
CA LEU A 160 -5.52 -4.40 -2.57
C LEU A 160 -4.29 -5.25 -2.89
N GLU A 161 -4.20 -6.46 -2.35
CA GLU A 161 -3.09 -7.37 -2.57
C GLU A 161 -3.00 -7.83 -4.04
N ASP A 162 -4.14 -8.17 -4.64
CA ASP A 162 -4.22 -8.58 -6.04
C ASP A 162 -3.85 -7.42 -6.98
N PHE A 163 -4.37 -6.22 -6.71
CA PHE A 163 -4.01 -5.01 -7.45
C PHE A 163 -2.50 -4.73 -7.37
N CYS A 164 -1.93 -4.78 -6.17
CA CYS A 164 -0.50 -4.57 -5.97
C CYS A 164 0.34 -5.61 -6.73
N LYS A 165 -0.04 -6.89 -6.69
CA LYS A 165 0.65 -7.95 -7.43
C LYS A 165 0.64 -7.70 -8.94
N GLU A 166 -0.51 -7.31 -9.50
CA GLU A 166 -0.64 -7.05 -10.93
C GLU A 166 0.21 -5.85 -11.37
N GLU A 167 0.12 -4.74 -10.66
CA GLU A 167 0.85 -3.52 -11.02
C GLU A 167 2.36 -3.65 -10.79
N LEU A 168 2.79 -4.29 -9.70
CA LEU A 168 4.21 -4.56 -9.47
C LEU A 168 4.82 -5.44 -10.56
N LYS A 169 4.06 -6.41 -11.07
CA LYS A 169 4.49 -7.22 -12.22
C LYS A 169 4.70 -6.35 -13.46
N LYS A 170 3.73 -5.48 -13.80
CA LYS A 170 3.84 -4.56 -14.95
C LYS A 170 5.04 -3.61 -14.81
N ILE A 171 5.33 -3.14 -13.59
CA ILE A 171 6.50 -2.31 -13.30
C ILE A 171 7.79 -3.11 -13.50
N SER A 172 7.87 -4.32 -12.95
CA SER A 172 9.03 -5.22 -13.08
C SER A 172 9.36 -5.55 -14.55
N ASP A 173 8.34 -5.77 -15.37
CA ASP A 173 8.50 -6.03 -16.82
C ASP A 173 9.14 -4.84 -17.55
N ARG A 174 8.92 -3.60 -17.08
CA ARG A 174 9.55 -2.39 -17.64
C ARG A 174 11.00 -2.23 -17.21
N VAL A 175 11.36 -2.69 -16.00
CA VAL A 175 12.74 -2.62 -15.48
C VAL A 175 13.65 -3.60 -16.24
N THR A 176 13.17 -4.81 -16.52
CA THR A 176 13.98 -5.90 -17.11
C THR A 176 14.31 -5.75 -18.60
N PHE A 177 13.69 -4.80 -19.31
CA PHE A 177 13.93 -4.59 -20.75
C PHE A 177 15.30 -3.95 -21.09
N THR A 178 16.10 -3.58 -20.09
CA THR A 178 17.34 -2.80 -20.23
C THR A 178 18.63 -3.62 -20.31
N ASN A 179 18.55 -4.96 -20.38
CA ASN A 179 19.74 -5.80 -20.52
C ASN A 179 20.59 -5.43 -21.75
N ILE A 180 21.82 -4.97 -21.49
CA ILE A 180 22.89 -4.59 -22.44
C ILE A 180 23.48 -5.85 -23.13
N VAL A 181 22.65 -6.84 -23.42
CA VAL A 181 23.05 -7.98 -24.25
C VAL A 181 22.93 -7.53 -25.71
N PRO A 182 23.98 -7.67 -26.55
CA PRO A 182 23.88 -7.42 -27.98
C PRO A 182 22.71 -8.23 -28.57
N ARG A 183 21.59 -7.58 -28.87
CA ARG A 183 20.37 -8.25 -29.36
C ARG A 183 20.34 -8.36 -30.88
N THR A 184 21.09 -7.50 -31.57
CA THR A 184 21.19 -7.57 -33.03
C THR A 184 22.53 -8.19 -33.45
N ARG A 185 22.52 -8.88 -34.60
CA ARG A 185 23.74 -9.38 -35.25
C ARG A 185 24.77 -8.26 -35.44
N LYS A 186 24.32 -7.03 -35.69
CA LYS A 186 25.19 -5.85 -35.86
C LYS A 186 25.94 -5.49 -34.57
N ASP A 187 25.25 -5.55 -33.43
CA ASP A 187 25.84 -5.28 -32.11
C ASP A 187 26.89 -6.33 -31.76
N PHE A 188 26.61 -7.61 -32.07
CA PHE A 188 27.55 -8.70 -31.81
C PHE A 188 28.79 -8.63 -32.72
N LEU A 189 28.62 -8.25 -33.99
CA LEU A 189 29.70 -8.14 -34.96
C LEU A 189 30.73 -7.04 -34.63
N GLN A 190 30.39 -6.05 -33.81
CA GLN A 190 31.37 -5.04 -33.34
C GLN A 190 32.48 -5.63 -32.47
N TYR A 191 32.25 -6.81 -31.87
CA TYR A 191 33.23 -7.53 -31.05
C TYR A 191 33.98 -8.61 -31.82
N SER A 192 33.70 -8.78 -33.12
CA SER A 192 34.38 -9.78 -33.95
C SER A 192 35.80 -9.32 -34.32
N HIS A 193 36.77 -10.23 -34.16
CA HIS A 193 38.15 -10.03 -34.61
C HIS A 193 38.55 -11.15 -35.56
N GLN A 194 39.26 -10.79 -36.62
CA GLN A 194 39.76 -11.75 -37.59
C GLN A 194 40.98 -12.45 -37.00
N LEU A 195 40.85 -13.76 -36.74
CA LEU A 195 41.96 -14.61 -36.32
C LEU A 195 42.94 -14.75 -37.50
N THR A 196 44.10 -14.12 -37.38
CA THR A 196 45.23 -14.39 -38.27
C THR A 196 46.11 -15.46 -37.63
N LEU A 197 46.10 -16.66 -38.22
CA LEU A 197 47.07 -17.69 -37.87
C LEU A 197 48.44 -17.26 -38.40
N ASP A 198 49.44 -17.25 -37.52
CA ASP A 198 50.83 -17.08 -37.91
C ASP A 198 51.30 -18.33 -38.67
N LEU A 199 51.71 -18.13 -39.93
CA LEU A 199 52.20 -19.20 -40.79
C LEU A 199 53.61 -19.66 -40.41
N ASN A 200 54.26 -19.03 -39.42
CA ASN A 200 55.60 -19.39 -38.94
C ASN A 200 55.62 -20.17 -37.62
N THR A 201 54.45 -20.57 -37.10
CA THR A 201 54.40 -21.53 -35.99
C THR A 201 54.68 -22.94 -36.55
N VAL A 202 55.95 -23.33 -36.51
CA VAL A 202 56.45 -24.70 -36.71
C VAL A 202 56.33 -25.48 -35.41
#